data_AF-A0A564Z5W1-F1
#
_entry.id   AF-A0A564Z5W1-F1
#
_cell.length_a   1.000
_cell.length_b   1.000
_cell.length_c   1.000
_cell.angle_alpha   90.00
_cell.angle_beta   90.00
_cell.angle_gamma   90.00
#
_symmetry.space_group_name_H-M   'P 1'
#
loop_
_entity.id
_entity.type
_entity.pdbx_description
1 polymer ?
#
loop_
_entity_poly.entity_id
_entity_poly.type
_entity_poly.pdbx_seq_one_letter_code
_entity_poly.pdbx_strand_id
1 'polypeptide(L)'
;MYTPNKEHIRHILLLEFHKGGTPSSVAKTLKDTYGNNVVNKETCRGWFSPSRLKKDDFSLKDEQRGGCSTNSILSNCKLPLMKIQPALLEN
;
A
#
# COMPACT_ATOMS: atom_id res chain seq x y z
N MET A 1 16.44 -17.92 8.30
CA MET A 1 16.62 -17.01 7.16
C MET A 1 16.35 -15.59 7.61
N TYR A 2 17.18 -14.62 7.23
CA TYR A 2 16.97 -13.21 7.58
C TYR A 2 15.95 -12.60 6.62
N THR A 3 14.88 -12.03 7.17
CA THR A 3 13.86 -11.31 6.39
C THR A 3 14.14 -9.82 6.50
N PRO A 4 14.65 -9.17 5.44
CA PRO A 4 14.92 -7.74 5.49
C PRO A 4 13.63 -6.92 5.66
N ASN A 5 13.68 -5.90 6.50
CA ASN A 5 12.59 -4.93 6.65
C ASN A 5 12.36 -4.17 5.32
N LYS A 6 11.13 -3.77 5.03
CA LYS A 6 10.75 -2.95 3.88
C LYS A 6 11.57 -1.66 3.79
N GLU A 7 11.86 -1.00 4.90
CA GLU A 7 12.70 0.22 4.92
C GLU A 7 14.15 -0.08 4.49
N HIS A 8 14.71 -1.19 4.96
CA HIS A 8 16.05 -1.65 4.57
C HIS A 8 16.13 -1.89 3.06
N ILE A 9 15.10 -2.50 2.48
CA ILE A 9 15.01 -2.71 1.04
C ILE A 9 14.91 -1.39 0.26
N ARG A 10 14.16 -0.41 0.76
CA ARG A 10 14.05 0.91 0.13
C ARG A 10 15.38 1.66 0.12
N HIS A 11 16.16 1.57 1.20
CA HIS A 11 17.52 2.13 1.23
C HIS A 11 18.44 1.52 0.17
N ILE A 12 18.39 0.20 -0.01
CA ILE A 12 19.19 -0.48 -1.04
C ILE A 12 18.77 -0.04 -2.44
N LEU A 13 17.45 0.01 -2.70
CA LEU A 13 16.92 0.47 -3.98
C LEU A 13 17.38 1.90 -4.30
N LEU A 14 17.36 2.78 -3.30
CA LEU A 14 17.80 4.17 -3.44
C LEU A 14 19.31 4.27 -3.71
N LEU A 15 20.12 3.52 -2.95
CA LEU A 15 21.56 3.47 -3.15
C LEU A 15 21.93 3.01 -4.56
N GLU A 16 21.29 1.94 -5.03
CA GLU A 16 21.54 1.41 -6.38
C GLU A 16 21.02 2.35 -7.48
N PHE A 17 19.94 3.09 -7.23
CA PHE A 17 19.48 4.14 -8.14
C PHE A 17 20.53 5.25 -8.29
N HIS A 18 21.10 5.75 -7.19
CA HIS A 18 22.16 6.77 -7.23
C HIS A 18 23.44 6.28 -7.93
N LYS A 19 23.73 4.98 -7.87
CA LYS A 19 24.83 4.36 -8.62
C LYS A 19 24.54 4.21 -10.12
N GLY A 20 23.33 4.52 -10.59
CA GLY A 20 22.92 4.32 -11.98
C GLY A 20 22.57 2.87 -12.31
N GLY A 21 22.27 2.04 -11.30
CA GLY A 21 21.84 0.66 -11.51
C GLY A 21 20.53 0.58 -12.29
N THR A 22 20.36 -0.46 -13.11
CA THR A 22 19.07 -0.71 -13.79
C THR A 22 18.11 -1.48 -12.88
N PRO A 23 16.78 -1.31 -13.00
CA PRO A 23 15.80 -2.03 -12.17
C PRO A 23 15.97 -3.55 -12.20
N SER A 24 16.34 -4.08 -13.37
CA SER A 24 16.60 -5.51 -13.57
C SER A 24 17.85 -5.99 -12.82
N SER A 25 18.93 -5.19 -12.85
CA SER A 25 20.16 -5.49 -12.11
C SER A 25 19.89 -5.52 -10.62
N VAL A 26 19.21 -4.49 -10.10
CA VAL A 26 18.92 -4.38 -8.67
C VAL A 26 17.99 -5.48 -8.18
N ALA A 27 16.97 -5.85 -8.96
CA ALA A 27 16.10 -6.98 -8.63
C ALA A 27 16.89 -8.30 -8.55
N LYS A 28 17.87 -8.50 -9.44
CA LYS A 28 18.75 -9.67 -9.43
C LYS A 28 19.64 -9.67 -8.19
N THR A 29 20.31 -8.55 -7.89
CA THR A 29 21.15 -8.42 -6.69
C THR A 29 20.37 -8.67 -5.39
N LEU A 30 19.15 -8.13 -5.29
CA LEU A 30 18.29 -8.34 -4.12
C LEU A 30 17.85 -9.79 -3.97
N LYS A 31 17.56 -10.47 -5.09
CA LYS A 31 17.24 -11.89 -5.13
C LYS A 31 18.43 -12.75 -4.72
N ASP A 32 19.63 -12.42 -5.19
CA ASP A 32 20.85 -13.15 -4.87
C ASP A 32 21.27 -12.95 -3.41
N THR A 33 21.03 -11.76 -2.85
CA THR A 33 21.42 -11.41 -1.46
C THR A 33 20.42 -11.91 -0.41
N TYR A 34 19.11 -11.77 -0.68
CA TYR A 34 18.06 -12.00 0.31
C TYR A 34 17.07 -13.13 -0.07
N GLY A 35 17.22 -13.72 -1.26
CA GLY A 35 16.35 -14.77 -1.78
C GLY A 35 15.17 -14.26 -2.61
N ASN A 36 14.41 -15.19 -3.18
CA ASN A 36 13.35 -14.93 -4.17
C ASN A 36 12.21 -14.00 -3.71
N ASN A 37 12.01 -13.81 -2.40
CA ASN A 37 10.74 -13.29 -1.87
C ASN A 37 10.81 -11.80 -1.50
N VAL A 38 11.88 -11.09 -1.87
CA VAL A 38 12.15 -9.75 -1.34
C VAL A 38 11.56 -8.65 -2.20
N VAL A 39 11.86 -8.63 -3.50
CA VAL A 39 11.31 -7.65 -4.44
C VAL A 39 11.16 -8.25 -5.83
N ASN A 40 10.01 -8.02 -6.48
CA ASN A 40 9.84 -8.39 -7.89
C ASN A 40 10.36 -7.27 -8.82
N LYS A 41 10.70 -7.64 -10.05
CA LYS A 41 11.15 -6.73 -11.11
C LYS A 41 10.17 -5.59 -11.38
N GLU A 42 8.86 -5.87 -11.44
CA GLU A 42 7.82 -4.83 -11.60
C GLU A 42 7.87 -3.81 -10.46
N THR A 43 8.09 -4.28 -9.23
CA THR A 43 8.21 -3.41 -8.06
C THR A 43 9.46 -2.54 -8.18
N CYS A 44 10.62 -3.08 -8.54
CA CYS A 44 11.82 -2.29 -8.84
C CYS A 44 11.54 -1.24 -9.93
N ARG A 45 10.88 -1.60 -11.03
CA ARG A 45 10.54 -0.65 -12.11
C ARG A 45 9.64 0.48 -11.61
N GLY A 46 8.65 0.17 -10.76
CA GLY A 46 7.80 1.17 -10.13
C GLY A 46 8.56 2.11 -9.19
N TRP A 47 9.59 1.61 -8.50
CA TRP A 47 10.49 2.42 -7.66
C TRP A 47 11.39 3.34 -8.48
N PHE A 48 11.92 2.83 -9.60
CA PHE A 48 12.77 3.59 -10.52
C PHE A 48 11.99 4.54 -11.42
N SER A 49 10.66 4.61 -11.26
CA SER A 49 9.83 5.53 -12.03
C SER A 49 10.07 6.97 -11.56
N PRO A 50 10.14 7.94 -12.49
CA PRO A 50 10.40 9.33 -12.14
C PRO A 50 9.35 9.92 -11.20
N SER A 51 8.11 9.39 -11.15
CA SER A 51 7.09 9.85 -10.21
C SER A 51 7.44 9.61 -8.73
N ARG A 52 8.21 8.56 -8.41
CA ARG A 52 8.64 8.26 -7.04
C ARG A 52 9.97 8.91 -6.68
N LEU A 53 10.77 9.27 -7.67
CA LEU A 53 12.13 9.81 -7.48
C LEU A 53 12.21 11.33 -7.67
N LYS A 54 11.34 11.93 -8.50
CA LYS A 54 11.38 13.38 -8.83
C LYS A 54 11.02 14.30 -7.68
N LYS A 55 10.41 13.79 -6.61
CA LYS A 55 9.85 14.65 -5.59
C LYS A 55 10.89 15.10 -4.55
N ASP A 56 12.15 14.66 -4.65
CA ASP A 56 13.14 14.70 -3.54
C ASP A 56 12.56 14.13 -2.22
N ASP A 57 11.42 13.47 -2.33
CA ASP A 57 10.63 12.92 -1.26
C ASP A 57 11.12 11.49 -1.14
N PHE A 58 12.33 11.35 -0.61
CA PHE A 58 12.90 10.07 -0.21
C PHE A 58 12.19 9.48 1.00
N SER A 59 10.97 9.96 1.32
CA SER A 59 10.09 9.38 2.32
C SER A 59 9.99 7.88 2.10
N LEU A 60 10.70 7.14 2.96
CA LEU A 60 10.73 5.69 2.95
C LEU A 60 9.47 5.09 3.57
N LYS A 61 8.49 5.92 3.95
CA LYS A 61 7.19 5.48 4.46
C LYS A 61 6.25 5.21 3.31
N ASP A 62 5.39 4.22 3.48
CA ASP A 62 4.28 4.04 2.54
C ASP A 62 3.38 5.27 2.62
N GLU A 63 2.97 5.77 1.45
CA GLU A 63 1.92 6.78 1.39
C GLU A 63 0.68 6.25 2.09
N GLN A 64 -0.02 7.11 2.83
CA GLN A 64 -1.25 6.73 3.51
C GLN A 64 -2.24 6.23 2.47
N ARG A 65 -2.38 4.90 2.35
CA ARG A 65 -3.41 4.30 1.52
C ARG A 65 -4.73 4.83 2.03
N GLY A 66 -5.46 5.56 1.19
CA GLY A 66 -6.83 5.95 1.50
C GLY A 66 -7.61 4.70 1.87
N GLY A 67 -7.81 4.47 3.16
CA GLY A 67 -8.73 3.46 3.65
C GLY A 67 -10.10 3.82 3.13
N CYS A 68 -10.87 2.82 2.70
CA CYS A 68 -12.30 3.00 2.47
C CYS A 68 -12.86 3.73 3.69
N SER A 69 -13.34 4.96 3.50
CA SER A 69 -14.07 5.66 4.55
C SER A 69 -15.33 4.84 4.79
N THR A 70 -15.32 4.02 5.83
CA THR A 70 -16.52 3.32 6.31
C THR A 70 -17.52 4.27 6.97
N ASN A 71 -17.37 5.59 6.79
CA ASN A 71 -18.14 6.60 7.52
C ASN A 71 -18.97 7.51 6.61
N SER A 72 -19.52 7.05 5.49
CA SER A 72 -20.55 7.87 4.81
C SER A 72 -21.68 7.15 4.08
N ILE A 73 -21.72 5.81 4.01
CA ILE A 73 -22.92 5.13 3.48
C ILE A 73 -23.96 4.90 4.59
N LEU A 74 -23.55 4.70 5.85
CA LEU A 74 -24.50 4.52 6.96
C LEU A 74 -24.95 5.84 7.64
N SER A 75 -24.33 6.98 7.32
CA SER A 75 -24.67 8.27 7.94
C SER A 75 -25.95 8.90 7.39
N ASN A 76 -26.50 8.42 6.27
CA ASN A 76 -27.67 9.01 5.62
C ASN A 76 -28.88 8.07 5.48
N CYS A 77 -28.81 6.84 6.01
CA CYS A 77 -29.99 5.99 6.09
C CYS A 77 -30.80 6.36 7.35
N LYS A 78 -31.47 7.52 7.32
CA LYS A 78 -32.64 7.78 8.18
C LYS A 78 -33.73 6.79 7.75
N LEU A 79 -33.69 5.57 8.27
CA LEU A 79 -34.80 4.63 8.14
C LEU A 79 -36.01 5.19 8.92
N PRO A 80 -37.18 5.36 8.29
CA PRO A 80 -38.38 5.70 9.04
C PRO A 80 -38.77 4.49 9.88
N LEU A 81 -38.72 4.62 11.20
CA LEU A 81 -39.30 3.64 12.11
C LEU A 81 -40.81 3.59 11.85
N MET A 82 -41.26 2.59 11.10
CA MET A 82 -42.69 2.29 10.98
C MET A 82 -43.21 1.92 12.37
N LYS A 83 -44.01 2.82 12.94
CA LYS A 83 -44.77 2.58 14.17
C LYS A 83 -45.85 1.55 13.83
N ILE A 84 -45.63 0.29 14.20
CA ILE A 84 -46.70 -0.72 14.13
C ILE A 84 -47.75 -0.31 15.15
N GLN A 85 -48.96 0.03 14.70
CA GLN A 85 -50.12 0.17 15.58
C GLN A 85 -50.60 -1.24 15.95
N PRO A 86 -50.75 -1.57 17.24
CA PRO A 86 -51.40 -2.82 17.62
C PRO A 86 -52.89 -2.70 17.27
N ALA A 87 -53.35 -3.50 16.30
CA ALA A 87 -54.76 -3.71 16.09
C ALA A 87 -55.30 -4.44 17.33
N LEU A 88 -56.25 -3.81 18.02
CA LEU A 88 -56.98 -4.43 19.12
C LEU A 88 -57.76 -5.62 18.58
N LEU A 89 -57.26 -6.82 18.89
CA LEU A 89 -58.08 -8.02 18.95
C LEU A 89 -58.61 -8.11 20.38
N GLU A 90 -59.78 -7.53 20.61
CA GLU A 90 -60.63 -7.96 21.73
C GLU A 90 -61.97 -8.42 21.15
N ASN A 91 -62.34 -9.63 21.57
CA ASN A 91 -63.50 -10.41 21.18
C ASN A 91 -64.60 -10.24 22.22
#